data_AF-A0A8W8KMX5-F1
#
_entry.id   AF-A0A8W8KMX5-F1
#
_cell.length_a   1.000
_cell.length_b   1.000
_cell.length_c   1.000
_cell.angle_alpha   90.00
_cell.angle_beta   90.00
_cell.angle_gamma   90.00
#
_symmetry.space_group_name_H-M   'P 1'
#
loop_
_entity.id
_entity.type
_entity.pdbx_description
1 polymer ?
#
loop_
_entity_poly.entity_id
_entity_poly.type
_entity_poly.pdbx_seq_one_letter_code
_entity_poly.pdbx_strand_id
1 'polypeptide(L)'
;ACSNLQEKLTLVLEYVEEVLANKIQPDTSIGRYLLDLVNNVPKIEPEEFETMLNSNMKDLLMVVYLANLTRTQLALNEKLQTLTV
;
A
#
# COMPACT_ATOMS: atom_id res chain seq x y z
N ALA A 1 -0.12 3.97 -11.64
CA ALA A 1 0.69 4.35 -10.46
C ALA A 1 1.93 3.46 -10.32
N CYS A 2 1.79 2.13 -10.13
CA CYS A 2 2.95 1.24 -10.02
C CYS A 2 3.90 1.26 -11.23
N SER A 3 3.41 1.29 -12.48
CA SER A 3 4.34 1.27 -13.64
C SER A 3 5.20 2.53 -13.71
N ASN A 4 4.65 3.70 -13.39
CA ASN A 4 5.42 4.94 -13.35
C ASN A 4 6.51 4.94 -12.26
N LEU A 5 6.22 4.35 -11.09
CA LEU A 5 7.22 4.17 -10.04
C LEU A 5 8.31 3.20 -10.48
N GLN A 6 7.93 2.10 -11.14
CA GLN A 6 8.87 1.11 -11.66
C GLN A 6 9.80 1.72 -12.72
N GLU A 7 9.25 2.51 -13.66
CA GLU A 7 10.04 3.24 -14.66
C GLU A 7 11.08 4.17 -14.02
N LYS A 8 10.68 4.93 -12.99
CA LYS A 8 11.60 5.82 -12.25
C LYS A 8 12.71 5.05 -11.53
N LEU A 9 12.38 3.90 -10.94
CA LEU A 9 13.38 3.04 -10.29
C LEU A 9 14.35 2.44 -11.30
N THR A 10 13.88 2.04 -12.48
CA THR A 10 14.74 1.55 -13.57
C THR A 10 15.74 2.61 -14.02
N LEU A 11 15.31 3.86 -14.21
CA LEU A 11 16.20 4.96 -14.58
C LEU A 11 17.31 5.21 -13.54
N VAL A 12 16.94 5.16 -12.26
CA VAL A 12 17.89 5.31 -11.15
C VAL A 12 18.89 4.14 -11.13
N LEU A 13 18.42 2.93 -11.40
CA LEU A 13 19.25 1.73 -11.42
C LEU A 13 20.26 1.76 -12.58
N GLU A 14 19.81 2.15 -13.78
CA GLU A 14 20.69 2.38 -14.94
C GLU A 14 21.77 3.43 -14.64
N TYR A 15 21.41 4.56 -14.01
CA TYR A 15 22.38 5.59 -13.62
C TYR A 15 23.47 5.03 -12.67
N VAL A 16 23.07 4.25 -11.66
CA VAL A 16 24.01 3.63 -10.73
C VAL A 16 24.94 2.64 -11.45
N GLU A 17 24.40 1.82 -12.36
CA GLU A 17 25.20 0.89 -13.17
C GLU A 17 26.21 1.60 -14.07
N GLU A 18 25.82 2.72 -14.70
CA GLU A 18 26.71 3.50 -15.56
C GLU A 18 27.82 4.21 -14.78
N VAL A 19 27.54 4.69 -13.57
CA VAL A 19 28.54 5.24 -12.65
C VAL A 19 29.51 4.16 -12.19
N LEU A 20 29.02 2.96 -11.83
CA LEU A 20 29.86 1.82 -11.45
C LEU A 20 30.74 1.32 -12.61
N ALA A 21 30.23 1.40 -13.84
CA ALA A 21 30.97 1.08 -15.06
C ALA A 21 32.00 2.16 -15.48
N ASN A 22 32.18 3.22 -14.68
CA ASN A 22 33.02 4.39 -14.97
C ASN A 22 32.66 5.13 -16.29
N LYS A 23 31.42 4.99 -16.77
CA LYS A 23 30.94 5.68 -17.98
C LYS A 23 30.53 7.12 -17.70
N ILE A 24 30.06 7.38 -16.48
CA ILE A 24 29.56 8.68 -16.02
C ILE A 24 30.26 9.06 -14.72
N GLN A 25 30.59 10.35 -14.54
CA GLN A 25 31.16 10.81 -13.27
C GLN A 25 30.11 10.75 -12.15
N PRO A 26 30.46 10.16 -10.99
CA PRO A 26 29.55 10.10 -9.85
C PRO A 26 29.20 11.49 -9.34
N ASP A 27 27.90 11.78 -9.19
CA ASP A 27 27.43 12.97 -8.48
C ASP A 27 27.17 12.62 -7.01
N THR A 28 27.90 13.29 -6.11
CA THR A 28 27.78 13.08 -4.66
C THR A 28 26.41 13.51 -4.12
N SER A 29 25.75 14.48 -4.77
CA SER A 29 24.41 14.94 -4.39
C SER A 29 23.38 13.85 -4.67
N ILE A 30 23.43 13.25 -5.86
CA ILE A 30 22.54 12.14 -6.25
C ILE A 30 22.78 10.94 -5.34
N GLY A 31 24.04 10.58 -5.06
CA GLY A 31 24.36 9.49 -4.14
C GLY A 31 23.77 9.70 -2.73
N ARG A 32 23.78 10.93 -2.21
CA ARG A 32 23.17 11.27 -0.92
C ARG A 32 21.64 11.14 -0.96
N TYR A 33 21.00 11.63 -2.02
CA TYR A 33 19.55 11.46 -2.18
C TYR A 33 19.13 10.00 -2.31
N LEU A 34 19.93 9.18 -3.00
CA LEU A 34 19.68 7.74 -3.10
C LEU A 34 19.84 7.04 -1.75
N LEU A 35 20.85 7.41 -0.97
CA LEU A 35 21.04 6.90 0.38
C LEU A 35 19.88 7.27 1.30
N ASP A 36 19.44 8.53 1.26
CA ASP A 36 18.28 8.99 2.01
C ASP A 36 17.02 8.25 1.56
N LEU A 37 16.83 8.02 0.26
CA LEU A 37 15.69 7.28 -0.29
C LEU A 37 15.65 5.83 0.23
N VAL A 38 16.78 5.12 0.21
CA VAL A 38 16.87 3.75 0.73
C VAL A 38 16.64 3.70 2.24
N ASN A 39 17.14 4.68 2.99
CA ASN A 39 16.93 4.75 4.44
C ASN A 39 15.49 5.11 4.83
N ASN A 40 14.76 5.82 3.96
CA ASN A 40 13.34 6.14 4.17
C ASN A 40 12.40 4.98 3.87
N VAL A 41 12.87 3.89 3.25
CA VAL A 41 12.03 2.70 3.05
C VAL A 41 11.80 2.05 4.43
N PRO A 42 10.55 1.97 4.91
CA PRO A 42 10.25 1.37 6.19
C PRO A 42 10.63 -0.11 6.16
N LYS A 43 11.56 -0.49 7.04
CA LYS A 43 11.95 -1.87 7.25
C LYS A 43 10.99 -2.48 8.26
N ILE A 44 9.87 -2.98 7.75
CA ILE A 44 8.90 -3.69 8.57
C ILE A 44 9.32 -5.15 8.61
N GLU A 45 9.50 -5.69 9.82
CA GLU A 45 9.77 -7.12 9.97
C GLU A 45 8.57 -7.93 9.43
N PRO A 46 8.78 -9.08 8.77
CA PRO A 46 7.70 -9.84 8.15
C PRO A 46 6.55 -10.18 9.13
N GLU A 47 6.88 -10.47 10.38
CA GLU A 47 5.92 -10.79 11.45
C GLU A 47 5.07 -9.57 11.86
N GLU A 48 5.69 -8.39 11.92
CA GLU A 48 4.99 -7.14 12.21
C GLU A 48 4.08 -6.74 11.05
N PHE A 49 4.54 -6.93 9.81
CA PHE A 49 3.73 -6.69 8.62
C PHE A 49 2.51 -7.60 8.59
N GLU A 50 2.68 -8.90 8.85
CA GLU A 50 1.57 -9.85 8.91
C GLU A 50 0.56 -9.49 10.01
N THR A 51 1.05 -9.11 11.19
CA THR A 51 0.20 -8.66 12.30
C THR A 51 -0.60 -7.41 11.92
N MET A 52 0.06 -6.40 11.34
CA MET A 52 -0.58 -5.18 10.89
C MET A 52 -1.61 -5.46 9.78
N LEU A 53 -1.27 -6.29 8.80
CA LEU A 53 -2.16 -6.66 7.70
C LEU A 53 -3.40 -7.41 8.20
N ASN A 54 -3.21 -8.35 9.12
CA ASN A 54 -4.29 -9.10 9.75
C ASN A 54 -5.21 -8.19 10.57
N SER A 55 -4.66 -7.19 11.29
CA SER A 55 -5.47 -6.20 12.00
C SER A 55 -6.35 -5.40 11.04
N ASN A 56 -5.75 -4.84 9.98
CA ASN A 56 -6.48 -4.08 8.98
C ASN A 56 -7.57 -4.92 8.29
N MET A 57 -7.28 -6.20 7.99
CA MET A 57 -8.30 -7.10 7.45
C MET A 57 -9.44 -7.32 8.45
N LYS A 58 -9.15 -7.56 9.73
CA LYS A 58 -10.21 -7.71 10.76
C LYS A 58 -11.10 -6.47 10.85
N ASP A 59 -10.51 -5.27 10.82
CA ASP A 59 -11.27 -4.02 10.86
C ASP A 59 -12.16 -3.87 9.63
N LEU A 60 -11.64 -4.19 8.44
CA LEU A 60 -12.42 -4.17 7.20
C LEU A 60 -13.58 -5.19 7.26
N LEU A 61 -13.32 -6.42 7.70
CA LEU A 61 -14.33 -7.45 7.88
C LEU A 61 -15.43 -6.99 8.86
N MET A 62 -15.05 -6.33 9.95
CA MET A 62 -16.01 -5.75 10.91
C MET A 62 -16.90 -4.69 10.25
N VAL A 63 -16.32 -3.78 9.46
CA VAL A 63 -17.08 -2.77 8.72
C VAL A 63 -18.06 -3.41 7.73
N VAL A 64 -17.60 -4.40 6.96
CA VAL A 64 -18.44 -5.13 6.00
C VAL A 64 -19.57 -5.87 6.71
N TYR A 65 -19.28 -6.48 7.86
CA TYR A 65 -20.29 -7.15 8.67
C TYR A 65 -21.37 -6.18 9.15
N LEU A 66 -20.98 -5.04 9.72
CA LEU A 66 -21.92 -4.01 10.17
C LEU A 66 -22.80 -3.50 9.03
N ALA A 67 -22.22 -3.25 7.85
CA ALA A 67 -22.95 -2.83 6.66
C ALA A 67 -23.96 -3.88 6.18
N ASN A 68 -23.59 -5.16 6.20
CA ASN A 68 -24.49 -6.26 5.85
C ASN A 68 -25.61 -6.44 6.89
N LEU A 69 -25.30 -6.25 8.17
CA LEU A 69 -26.28 -6.29 9.25
C LEU A 69 -27.29 -5.15 9.10
N THR A 70 -26.85 -3.92 8.83
CA THR A 70 -27.76 -2.79 8.56
C THR A 70 -28.61 -3.02 7.31
N ARG A 71 -28.03 -3.54 6.22
CA ARG A 71 -28.79 -3.89 5.01
C ARG A 71 -29.86 -4.93 5.29
N THR A 72 -29.53 -5.96 6.09
CA THR A 72 -30.48 -7.00 6.48
C THR A 72 -31.59 -6.43 7.36
N GLN A 73 -31.26 -5.57 8.33
CA GLN A 73 -32.25 -4.88 9.17
C GLN A 73 -33.20 -4.01 8.34
N LEU A 74 -32.69 -3.28 7.34
CA LEU A 74 -33.53 -2.48 6.44
C LEU A 74 -34.48 -3.36 5.62
N ALA A 75 -33.97 -4.42 5.00
CA ALA A 75 -34.77 -5.35 4.21
C ALA A 75 -35.86 -6.04 5.05
N LEU A 76 -35.56 -6.37 6.31
CA LEU A 76 -36.55 -6.91 7.25
C LEU A 76 -37.62 -5.86 7.60
N ASN A 77 -37.21 -4.62 7.86
CA ASN A 77 -38.13 -3.52 8.16
C ASN A 77 -39.11 -3.27 7.01
N GLU A 78 -38.62 -3.20 5.77
CA GLU A 78 -39.43 -3.04 4.56
C GLU A 78 -40.44 -4.18 4.39
N LYS A 79 -40.01 -5.43 4.61
CA LYS A 79 -40.91 -6.59 4.54
C LYS A 79 -41.97 -6.59 5.64
N LEU A 80 -41.61 -6.24 6.87
CA LEU A 80 -42.57 -6.12 7.96
C LEU A 80 -43.59 -5.02 7.69
N GLN A 81 -43.15 -3.84 7.23
CA GLN A 81 -44.07 -2.77 6.83
C GLN A 81 -45.03 -3.24 5.73
N THR A 82 -44.54 -3.94 4.71
CA THR A 82 -45.38 -4.48 3.62
C THR A 82 -46.39 -5.51 4.10
N LEU A 83 -46.12 -6.23 5.20
CA LEU A 83 -47.05 -7.21 5.78
C LEU A 83 -48.06 -6.58 6.76
N THR A 84 -47.78 -5.38 7.27
CA THR A 84 -48.58 -4.73 8.32
C THR A 84 -49.53 -3.66 7.76
N VAL A 85 -49.23 -3.15 6.56
CA VAL A 85 -50.08 -2.21 5.79
C VAL A 85 -50.90 -3.00 4.77
#